data_AF-A0A350M0X1-F1
#
_entry.id   AF-A0A350M0X1-F1
#
_cell.length_a   1.000
_cell.length_b   1.000
_cell.length_c   1.000
_cell.angle_alpha   90.00
_cell.angle_beta   90.00
_cell.angle_gamma   90.00
#
_symmetry.space_group_name_H-M   'P 1'
#
loop_
_entity.id
_entity.type
_entity.pdbx_description
1 polymer ?
#
loop_
_entity_poly.entity_id
_entity_poly.type
_entity_poly.pdbx_seq_one_letter_code
_entity_poly.pdbx_strand_id
1 'polypeptide(L)'
;MDADVLLERARTREENLRILKEELTGKQVVIKTSVLRDKERSYFVDEVKEVRIRTERGNLLGARLCNSLVKEEDQPFLRYPNVIIKPEKIDKNKKKITLVYLTDINIERDFRRLHRLTKQDLAITIIY
;
A
#
# COMPACT_ATOMS: atom_id res chain seq x y z
N MET A 1 -19.74 12.53 13.38
CA MET A 1 -18.30 12.25 13.16
C MET A 1 -17.63 13.61 13.20
N ASP A 2 -16.81 13.87 14.21
CA ASP A 2 -16.30 15.22 14.48
C ASP A 2 -15.37 15.73 13.38
N ALA A 3 -15.49 17.03 13.05
CA ALA A 3 -14.71 17.67 12.00
C ALA A 3 -13.20 17.52 12.23
N ASP A 4 -12.77 17.52 13.49
CA ASP A 4 -11.37 17.35 13.89
C ASP A 4 -10.82 15.97 13.52
N VAL A 5 -11.62 14.91 13.71
CA VAL A 5 -11.25 13.54 13.33
C VAL A 5 -11.10 13.40 11.82
N LEU A 6 -11.92 14.11 11.04
CA LEU A 6 -11.81 14.12 9.57
C LEU A 6 -10.56 14.87 9.10
N LEU A 7 -10.22 15.97 9.77
CA LEU A 7 -9.04 16.78 9.49
C LEU A 7 -7.75 16.01 9.79
N GLU A 8 -7.68 15.35 10.94
CA GLU A 8 -6.53 14.51 11.32
C GLU A 8 -6.32 13.36 10.33
N ARG A 9 -7.41 12.67 9.94
CA ARG A 9 -7.34 11.62 8.93
C ARG A 9 -6.86 12.15 7.58
N ALA A 10 -7.25 13.36 7.18
CA ALA A 10 -6.76 13.97 5.95
C ALA A 10 -5.26 14.24 6.02
N ARG A 11 -4.78 14.82 7.12
CA ARG A 11 -3.35 15.06 7.35
C ARG A 11 -2.53 13.77 7.35
N THR A 12 -2.99 12.73 8.04
CA THR A 12 -2.32 11.43 8.05
C THR A 12 -2.22 10.83 6.65
N ARG A 13 -3.26 10.95 5.83
CA ARG A 13 -3.24 10.45 4.44
C ARG A 13 -2.25 11.21 3.57
N GLU A 14 -2.26 12.54 3.65
CA GLU A 14 -1.36 13.39 2.88
C GLU A 14 0.11 13.08 3.22
N GLU A 15 0.41 12.95 4.51
CA GLU A 15 1.75 12.58 4.97
C GLU A 15 2.14 11.17 4.52
N ASN A 16 1.22 10.21 4.59
CA ASN A 16 1.47 8.85 4.11
C ASN A 16 1.72 8.82 2.59
N LEU A 17 0.97 9.58 1.80
CA LEU A 17 1.22 9.71 0.36
C LEU A 17 2.60 10.30 0.09
N ARG A 18 2.97 11.36 0.82
CA ARG A 18 4.29 11.99 0.70
C ARG A 18 5.41 10.99 0.96
N ILE A 19 5.33 10.26 2.07
CA ILE A 19 6.31 9.23 2.45
C ILE A 19 6.40 8.16 1.36
N LEU A 20 5.26 7.63 0.88
CA LEU A 20 5.27 6.61 -0.18
C LEU A 20 5.89 7.14 -1.49
N LYS A 21 5.60 8.37 -1.88
CA LYS A 21 6.20 9.01 -3.05
C LYS A 21 7.70 9.17 -2.91
N GLU A 22 8.17 9.75 -1.81
CA GLU A 22 9.60 9.99 -1.55
C GLU A 22 10.38 8.68 -1.44
N GLU A 23 9.79 7.67 -0.82
CA GLU A 23 10.50 6.44 -0.51
C GLU A 23 10.43 5.37 -1.59
N LEU A 24 9.39 5.32 -2.43
CA LEU A 24 9.22 4.20 -3.38
C LEU A 24 9.41 4.59 -4.85
N THR A 25 9.19 5.85 -5.22
CA THR A 25 9.29 6.31 -6.62
C THR A 25 10.69 6.06 -7.19
N GLY A 26 10.76 5.48 -8.38
CA GLY A 26 12.00 5.14 -9.08
C GLY A 26 12.76 3.95 -8.50
N LYS A 27 12.15 3.15 -7.61
CA LYS A 27 12.84 2.05 -6.92
C LYS A 27 12.30 0.67 -7.27
N GLN A 28 13.20 -0.30 -7.21
CA GLN A 28 12.85 -1.71 -7.17
C GLN A 28 12.41 -2.07 -5.76
N VAL A 29 11.16 -2.48 -5.60
CA VAL A 29 10.60 -2.85 -4.30
C VAL A 29 10.30 -4.35 -4.25
N VAL A 30 10.37 -4.92 -3.06
CA VAL A 30 9.90 -6.27 -2.75
C VAL A 30 8.72 -6.13 -1.81
N ILE A 31 7.56 -6.62 -2.26
CA ILE A 31 6.31 -6.55 -1.50
C ILE A 31 6.01 -7.91 -0.89
N LYS A 32 5.71 -7.90 0.41
CA LYS A 32 5.30 -9.07 1.21
C LYS A 32 3.99 -8.77 1.92
N THR A 33 3.21 -9.81 2.16
CA THR A 33 1.92 -9.71 2.87
C THR A 33 1.92 -10.59 4.10
N SER A 34 1.11 -10.24 5.09
CA SER A 34 0.99 -11.01 6.34
C SER A 34 0.38 -12.40 6.15
N VAL A 35 -0.41 -12.55 5.08
CA VAL A 35 -1.14 -13.79 4.70
C VAL A 35 -0.28 -14.70 3.83
N LEU A 36 0.52 -14.15 2.90
CA LEU A 36 1.39 -14.91 2.00
C LEU A 36 2.86 -14.67 2.38
N ARG A 37 3.25 -15.11 3.58
CA ARG A 37 4.58 -14.84 4.15
C ARG A 37 5.75 -15.35 3.30
N ASP A 38 5.54 -16.45 2.58
CA ASP A 38 6.56 -17.10 1.75
C ASP A 38 6.53 -16.62 0.29
N LYS A 39 5.61 -15.72 -0.08
CA LYS A 39 5.50 -15.18 -1.43
C LYS A 39 5.96 -13.72 -1.44
N GLU A 40 7.09 -13.49 -2.08
CA GLU A 40 7.64 -12.17 -2.32
C GLU A 40 7.37 -11.77 -3.78
N ARG A 41 7.04 -10.51 -4.01
CA ARG A 41 6.88 -9.97 -5.36
C ARG A 41 7.80 -8.77 -5.56
N SER A 42 8.75 -8.92 -6.47
CA SER A 42 9.54 -7.81 -6.98
C SER A 42 8.68 -6.96 -7.92
N TYR A 43 8.70 -5.65 -7.72
CA TYR A 43 7.98 -4.69 -8.54
C TYR A 43 8.81 -3.41 -8.69
N PHE A 44 8.93 -2.89 -9.91
CA PHE A 44 9.58 -1.59 -10.12
C PHE A 44 8.51 -0.50 -10.10
N VAL A 45 8.73 0.54 -9.30
CA VAL A 45 7.77 1.65 -9.14
C VAL A 45 8.29 2.84 -9.93
N ASP A 46 7.62 3.16 -11.03
CA ASP A 46 7.92 4.38 -11.80
C ASP A 46 7.45 5.62 -11.03
N GLU A 47 6.24 5.53 -10.46
CA GLU A 47 5.57 6.64 -9.77
C GLU A 47 4.57 6.10 -8.74
N VAL A 48 4.35 6.83 -7.65
CA VAL A 48 3.24 6.57 -6.72
C VAL A 48 2.13 7.60 -6.94
N LYS A 49 0.91 7.13 -7.29
CA LYS A 49 -0.25 8.00 -7.53
C LYS A 49 -1.36 7.76 -6.52
N GLU A 50 -2.01 8.83 -6.06
CA GLU A 50 -3.27 8.69 -5.35
C GLU A 50 -4.38 8.31 -6.33
N VAL A 51 -5.13 7.26 -6.01
CA VAL A 51 -6.27 6.81 -6.83
C VAL A 51 -7.46 6.44 -5.97
N ARG A 52 -8.66 6.53 -6.58
CA ARG A 52 -9.92 6.07 -5.99
C ARG A 52 -10.42 4.85 -6.75
N ILE A 53 -10.57 3.73 -6.07
CA ILE A 53 -11.12 2.49 -6.64
C ILE A 53 -12.57 2.35 -6.18
N ARG A 54 -13.48 2.13 -7.12
CA ARG A 54 -14.87 1.80 -6.81
C ARG A 54 -14.97 0.32 -6.43
N THR A 55 -15.57 0.05 -5.28
CA THR A 55 -15.88 -1.29 -4.77
C THR A 55 -17.37 -1.41 -4.49
N GLU A 56 -17.86 -2.62 -4.25
CA GLU A 56 -19.26 -2.87 -3.86
C GLU A 56 -19.66 -2.09 -2.59
N ARG A 57 -18.70 -1.84 -1.69
CA ARG A 57 -18.91 -1.11 -0.43
C ARG A 57 -18.67 0.40 -0.54
N GLY A 58 -18.42 0.92 -1.74
CA GLY A 58 -18.17 2.33 -2.02
C GLY A 58 -16.77 2.60 -2.58
N ASN A 59 -16.34 3.86 -2.53
CA ASN A 59 -15.04 4.28 -3.07
C ASN A 59 -13.94 4.12 -2.01
N LEU A 60 -12.88 3.41 -2.38
CA LEU A 60 -11.66 3.28 -1.59
C LEU A 60 -10.58 4.23 -2.10
N LEU A 61 -10.02 5.03 -1.21
CA LEU A 61 -8.90 5.92 -1.49
C LEU A 61 -7.59 5.25 -1.05
N GLY A 62 -6.55 5.37 -1.87
CA GLY A 62 -5.23 4.83 -1.57
C GLY A 62 -4.19 5.23 -2.62
N ALA A 63 -3.02 4.64 -2.52
CA ALA A 63 -1.87 4.90 -3.38
C ALA A 63 -1.63 3.70 -4.32
N ARG A 64 -1.58 3.93 -5.63
CA ARG A 64 -1.17 2.93 -6.62
C ARG A 64 0.33 3.04 -6.89
N LEU A 65 1.00 1.90 -6.92
CA LEU A 65 2.39 1.79 -7.35
C LEU A 65 2.41 1.62 -8.87
N CYS A 66 2.62 2.70 -9.61
CA CYS A 66 2.55 2.71 -11.06
C CYS A 66 3.82 2.17 -11.70
N ASN A 67 3.62 1.41 -12.78
CA ASN A 67 4.66 0.97 -13.69
C ASN A 67 4.10 1.04 -15.11
N SER A 68 4.75 1.79 -15.97
CA SER A 68 4.39 2.06 -17.37
C SER A 68 4.37 0.81 -18.24
N LEU A 69 5.09 -0.24 -17.84
CA LEU A 69 5.13 -1.53 -18.52
C LEU A 69 4.05 -2.51 -18.03
N VAL A 70 3.30 -2.15 -16.96
CA VAL A 70 2.28 -2.99 -16.35
C VAL A 70 0.91 -2.35 -16.52
N LYS A 71 -0.07 -3.15 -16.97
CA LYS A 71 -1.47 -2.69 -17.10
C LYS A 71 -1.99 -2.20 -15.77
N GLU A 72 -2.77 -1.12 -15.79
CA GLU A 72 -3.30 -0.46 -14.59
C GLU A 72 -3.99 -1.42 -13.59
N GLU A 73 -4.74 -2.39 -14.11
CA GLU A 73 -5.47 -3.39 -13.32
C GLU A 73 -4.58 -4.38 -12.56
N ASP A 74 -3.33 -4.54 -12.99
CA ASP A 74 -2.34 -5.45 -12.39
C ASP A 74 -1.33 -4.70 -11.50
N GLN A 75 -1.41 -3.37 -11.45
CA GLN A 75 -0.57 -2.52 -10.61
C GLN A 75 -1.01 -2.61 -9.14
N PRO A 76 -0.08 -2.77 -8.18
CA PRO A 76 -0.41 -2.83 -6.75
C PRO A 76 -1.11 -1.56 -6.27
N PHE A 77 -2.15 -1.72 -5.45
CA PHE A 77 -2.88 -0.61 -4.85
C PHE A 77 -2.84 -0.71 -3.33
N LEU A 78 -2.24 0.26 -2.66
CA LEU A 78 -2.09 0.28 -1.22
C LEU A 78 -3.13 1.21 -0.61
N ARG A 79 -3.98 0.69 0.28
CA ARG A 79 -4.83 1.56 1.10
C ARG A 79 -3.96 2.39 2.05
N TYR A 80 -4.40 3.59 2.43
CA TYR A 80 -3.71 4.35 3.47
C TYR A 80 -3.96 3.74 4.86
N PRO A 81 -2.91 3.49 5.66
CA PRO A 81 -3.08 3.16 7.06
C PRO A 81 -3.61 4.37 7.83
N ASN A 82 -4.28 4.12 8.97
CA ASN A 82 -4.77 5.18 9.87
C ASN A 82 -3.66 5.79 10.74
N VAL A 83 -2.43 5.29 10.60
CA VAL A 83 -1.25 5.76 11.31
C VAL A 83 -0.21 6.24 10.30
N ILE A 84 0.64 7.17 10.73
CA ILE A 84 1.74 7.66 9.90
C ILE A 84 2.73 6.52 9.66
N ILE A 85 3.08 6.31 8.40
CA ILE A 85 4.07 5.33 7.96
C ILE A 85 5.44 5.72 8.51
N LYS A 86 6.18 4.75 9.03
CA LYS A 86 7.55 4.99 9.52
C LYS A 86 8.51 4.08 8.74
N PRO A 87 9.28 4.62 7.78
CA PRO A 87 10.33 3.86 7.12
C PRO A 87 11.41 3.44 8.13
N GLU A 88 11.73 2.16 8.19
CA GLU A 88 12.74 1.58 9.08
C GLU A 88 13.97 1.19 8.25
N LYS A 89 15.18 1.56 8.71
CA LYS A 89 16.42 1.04 8.10
C LYS A 89 16.63 -0.40 8.58
N ILE A 90 16.75 -1.33 7.64
CA ILE A 90 17.03 -2.74 7.93
C ILE A 90 18.49 -3.12 7.61
N ASP A 91 19.12 -2.39 6.69
CA ASP A 91 20.56 -2.50 6.40
C ASP A 91 21.07 -1.17 5.84
N LYS A 92 22.39 -1.01 5.63
CA LYS A 92 23.03 0.20 5.07
C LYS A 92 22.38 0.65 3.75
N ASN A 93 21.92 -0.31 2.96
CA ASN A 93 21.39 -0.07 1.62
C ASN A 93 19.89 -0.38 1.49
N LYS A 94 19.21 -0.75 2.59
CA LYS A 94 17.81 -1.20 2.52
C LYS A 94 16.95 -0.55 3.59
N LYS A 95 15.76 -0.12 3.19
CA LYS A 95 14.69 0.34 4.06
C LYS A 95 13.49 -0.58 3.96
N LYS A 96 12.64 -0.51 4.98
CA LYS A 96 11.42 -1.27 5.12
C LYS A 96 10.29 -0.34 5.51
N ILE A 97 9.18 -0.38 4.78
CA ILE A 97 7.93 0.26 5.14
C ILE A 97 6.93 -0.84 5.50
N THR A 98 6.25 -0.69 6.64
CA THR A 98 5.17 -1.60 7.04
C THR A 98 3.88 -0.81 7.13
N LEU A 99 2.88 -1.21 6.35
CA LEU A 99 1.53 -0.67 6.36
C LEU A 99 0.65 -1.60 7.18
N VAL A 100 0.08 -1.11 8.27
CA VAL A 100 -0.77 -1.91 9.19
C VAL A 100 -2.21 -1.42 9.11
N TYR A 101 -3.14 -2.37 8.99
CA TYR A 101 -4.55 -2.10 8.72
C TYR A 101 -5.41 -2.71 9.81
N LEU A 102 -6.42 -1.94 10.25
CA LEU A 102 -7.37 -2.37 11.30
C LEU A 102 -8.48 -3.30 10.79
N THR A 103 -8.67 -3.32 9.47
CA THR A 103 -9.72 -4.08 8.79
C THR A 103 -9.16 -4.63 7.50
N ASP A 104 -9.72 -5.75 7.05
CA ASP A 104 -9.28 -6.39 5.82
C ASP A 104 -9.02 -5.43 4.66
N ILE A 105 -7.83 -5.53 4.07
CA ILE A 105 -7.53 -4.93 2.78
C ILE A 105 -8.01 -5.93 1.71
N ASN A 106 -9.30 -6.26 1.74
CA ASN A 106 -9.92 -7.12 0.72
C ASN A 106 -10.14 -6.29 -0.52
N ILE A 107 -9.05 -5.93 -1.17
CA ILE A 107 -9.09 -5.27 -2.45
C ILE A 107 -8.99 -6.41 -3.43
N GLU A 108 -10.01 -6.56 -4.26
CA GLU A 108 -10.08 -7.51 -5.37
C GLU A 108 -8.86 -7.40 -6.33
N ARG A 109 -8.02 -6.39 -6.11
CA ARG A 109 -6.84 -5.99 -6.87
C ARG A 109 -5.56 -5.84 -6.01
N ASP A 110 -5.63 -6.02 -4.67
CA ASP A 110 -4.44 -6.21 -3.83
C ASP A 110 -4.13 -7.70 -3.76
N PHE A 111 -3.12 -8.17 -4.50
CA PHE A 111 -2.42 -9.46 -4.30
C PHE A 111 -3.27 -10.76 -4.26
N ARG A 112 -4.61 -10.68 -4.19
CA ARG A 112 -5.60 -11.74 -3.92
C ARG A 112 -6.08 -12.45 -5.16
N ARG A 113 -5.78 -11.93 -6.35
CA ARG A 113 -6.06 -12.64 -7.60
C ARG A 113 -5.38 -14.03 -7.66
N LEU A 114 -4.42 -14.31 -6.78
CA LEU A 114 -3.76 -15.61 -6.72
C LEU A 114 -4.45 -16.67 -5.85
N HIS A 115 -5.23 -16.33 -4.81
CA HIS A 115 -5.97 -17.34 -4.04
C HIS A 115 -7.18 -16.77 -3.29
N ARG A 116 -8.31 -17.50 -3.34
CA ARG A 116 -9.49 -17.34 -2.47
C ARG A 116 -9.17 -17.73 -1.01
N LEU A 117 -8.25 -17.01 -0.36
CA LEU A 117 -7.94 -17.25 1.06
C LEU A 117 -8.91 -16.45 1.94
N THR A 118 -9.37 -17.10 3.01
CA THR A 118 -10.35 -16.57 3.98
C THR A 118 -9.74 -15.65 5.04
N LYS A 119 -8.42 -15.44 5.03
CA LYS A 119 -7.70 -14.63 6.04
C LYS A 119 -7.44 -13.22 5.53
N GLN A 120 -7.74 -12.26 6.40
CA GLN A 120 -7.57 -10.84 6.12
C GLN A 120 -6.08 -10.48 6.06
N ASP A 121 -5.66 -9.73 5.03
CA ASP A 121 -4.32 -9.18 5.01
C ASP A 121 -4.31 -7.89 5.81
N LEU A 122 -3.64 -7.94 6.97
CA LEU A 122 -3.64 -6.85 7.95
C LEU A 122 -2.31 -6.09 7.94
N ALA A 123 -1.29 -6.60 7.24
CA ALA A 123 -0.04 -5.89 7.07
C ALA A 123 0.63 -6.17 5.72
N ILE A 124 1.04 -5.08 5.06
CA ILE A 124 1.86 -5.13 3.85
C ILE A 124 3.25 -4.58 4.19
N THR A 125 4.29 -5.32 3.84
CA THR A 125 5.69 -4.92 4.04
C THR A 125 6.33 -4.67 2.68
N ILE A 126 6.98 -3.52 2.52
CA ILE A 126 7.67 -3.11 1.29
C ILE A 126 9.13 -2.87 1.64
N ILE A 127 10.04 -3.56 0.95
CA ILE A 127 11.49 -3.45 1.12
C ILE A 127 12.11 -2.88 -0.16
N TYR A 128 13.02 -1.93 -0.03
CA TYR A 128 13.69 -1.25 -1.15
C TYR A 128 15.05 -0.69 -0.75
#